data_AF-A0A7S0PYM4-F1
#
_entry.id   AF-A0A7S0PYM4-F1
#
_cell.length_a   1.000
_cell.length_b   1.000
_cell.length_c   1.000
_cell.angle_alpha   90.00
_cell.angle_beta   90.00
_cell.angle_gamma   90.00
#
_symmetry.space_group_name_H-M   'P 1'
#
loop_
_entity.id
_entity.type
_entity.pdbx_description
1 polymer ?
#
loop_
_entity_poly.entity_id
_entity_poly.type
_entity_poly.pdbx_seq_one_letter_code
_entity_poly.pdbx_strand_id
1 'polypeptide(L)'
;MGSVNPWIIVPGRKWSDKEIDVHAQLVVAAKMFNNSHICASPQVLVTCKNWPQRQQFLDAVKKYLKAYPNTVPYYPNSDKSYAQHLKKLSEESKEEVVMKKDATFDQEQHPVFATGVKKDHFVTKQEAFCPILGEVPLDV
;
A
#
# COMPACT_ATOMS: atom_id res chain seq x y z
N MET A 1 -5.53 16.40 -11.14
CA MET A 1 -4.80 15.39 -11.93
C MET A 1 -4.24 14.37 -10.96
N GLY A 2 -4.39 13.08 -11.26
CA GLY A 2 -4.17 11.99 -10.30
C GLY A 2 -5.05 10.80 -10.64
N SER A 3 -4.68 9.59 -10.20
CA SER A 3 -5.45 8.37 -10.46
C SER A 3 -5.27 7.37 -9.33
N VAL A 4 -6.34 6.64 -9.01
CA VAL A 4 -6.25 5.48 -8.13
C VAL A 4 -5.76 4.30 -8.96
N ASN A 5 -4.44 4.23 -9.20
CA ASN A 5 -3.86 3.21 -10.08
C ASN A 5 -3.96 1.82 -9.46
N PRO A 6 -4.69 0.88 -10.08
CA PRO A 6 -4.73 -0.50 -9.64
C PRO A 6 -3.54 -1.28 -10.22
N TRP A 7 -2.85 -2.02 -9.37
CA TRP A 7 -1.91 -3.06 -9.79
C TRP A 7 -2.51 -4.43 -9.49
N ILE A 8 -2.69 -5.24 -10.53
CA ILE A 8 -3.34 -6.55 -10.42
C ILE A 8 -2.27 -7.61 -10.19
N ILE A 9 -2.37 -8.33 -9.08
CA ILE A 9 -1.51 -9.47 -8.75
C ILE A 9 -2.23 -10.73 -9.23
N VAL A 10 -1.78 -11.25 -10.37
CA VAL A 10 -2.42 -12.39 -11.02
C VAL A 10 -1.86 -13.70 -10.47
N PRO A 11 -2.68 -14.55 -9.82
CA PRO A 11 -2.24 -15.88 -9.42
C PRO A 11 -1.99 -16.71 -10.69
N GLY A 12 -0.76 -17.18 -10.87
CA GLY A 12 -0.39 -18.10 -11.94
C GLY A 12 -0.25 -19.53 -11.41
N ARG A 13 0.81 -20.22 -11.83
CA ARG A 13 1.29 -21.40 -11.10
C ARG A 13 1.64 -21.02 -9.64
N LYS A 14 1.81 -22.02 -8.78
CA LYS A 14 2.41 -21.79 -7.46
C LYS A 14 3.73 -21.05 -7.63
N TRP A 15 3.82 -19.86 -7.05
CA TRP A 15 5.04 -19.08 -7.02
C TRP A 15 6.00 -19.71 -6.02
N SER A 16 7.28 -19.72 -6.36
CA SER A 16 8.34 -20.00 -5.40
C SER A 16 8.46 -18.85 -4.39
N ASP A 17 9.10 -19.11 -3.25
CA ASP A 17 9.31 -18.08 -2.23
C ASP A 17 10.13 -16.90 -2.77
N LYS A 18 11.08 -17.18 -3.68
CA LYS A 18 11.87 -16.16 -4.37
C LYS A 18 11.02 -15.28 -5.28
N GLU A 19 10.04 -15.84 -5.97
CA GLU A 19 9.13 -15.07 -6.82
C GLU A 19 8.22 -14.17 -5.99
N ILE A 20 7.68 -14.68 -4.87
CA ILE A 20 6.92 -13.85 -3.92
C ILE A 20 7.77 -12.69 -3.41
N ASP A 21 9.00 -12.97 -3.00
CA ASP A 21 9.91 -11.95 -2.45
C ASP A 21 10.26 -10.88 -3.51
N VAL A 22 10.57 -11.28 -4.74
CA VAL A 22 10.84 -10.35 -5.86
C VAL A 22 9.60 -9.50 -6.18
N HIS A 23 8.41 -10.08 -6.27
CA HIS A 23 7.19 -9.33 -6.56
C HIS A 23 6.84 -8.36 -5.43
N ALA A 24 7.02 -8.75 -4.17
CA ALA A 24 6.82 -7.87 -3.03
C ALA A 24 7.80 -6.69 -3.05
N GLN A 25 9.09 -6.92 -3.36
CA GLN A 25 10.08 -5.87 -3.52
C GLN A 25 9.70 -4.88 -4.62
N LEU A 26 9.27 -5.37 -5.78
CA LEU A 26 8.87 -4.52 -6.91
C LEU A 26 7.67 -3.62 -6.55
N VAL A 27 6.67 -4.17 -5.86
CA VAL A 27 5.52 -3.39 -5.37
C VAL A 27 5.96 -2.28 -4.42
N VAL A 28 6.79 -2.62 -3.42
CA VAL A 28 7.25 -1.63 -2.43
C VAL A 28 8.12 -0.57 -3.07
N ALA A 29 9.05 -0.97 -3.94
CA ALA A 29 9.92 -0.03 -4.65
C ALA A 29 9.11 0.95 -5.50
N ALA A 30 8.15 0.44 -6.30
CA ALA A 30 7.31 1.28 -7.14
C ALA A 30 6.39 2.20 -6.33
N LYS A 31 5.84 1.71 -5.21
CA LYS A 31 4.99 2.52 -4.34
C LYS A 31 5.77 3.64 -3.66
N MET A 32 6.90 3.30 -3.07
CA MET A 32 7.59 4.17 -2.12
C MET A 32 8.58 5.13 -2.80
N PHE A 33 8.92 4.90 -4.07
CA PHE A 33 9.76 5.82 -4.83
C PHE A 33 9.21 7.26 -4.78
N ASN A 34 10.08 8.23 -4.47
CA ASN A 34 9.73 9.63 -4.26
C ASN A 34 8.56 9.84 -3.27
N ASN A 35 8.49 9.07 -2.19
CA ASN A 35 7.39 9.12 -1.22
C ASN A 35 6.00 8.94 -1.86
N SER A 36 5.93 8.13 -2.92
CA SER A 36 4.72 7.91 -3.73
C SER A 36 4.19 9.18 -4.44
N HIS A 37 4.97 10.24 -4.58
CA HIS A 37 4.63 11.43 -5.36
C HIS A 37 4.82 11.21 -6.87
N ILE A 38 4.31 10.10 -7.38
CA ILE A 38 4.34 9.72 -8.79
C ILE A 38 2.92 9.40 -9.24
N CYS A 39 2.49 10.02 -10.33
CA CYS A 39 1.15 9.84 -10.89
C CYS A 39 0.84 8.40 -11.33
N ALA A 40 1.86 7.58 -11.61
CA ALA A 40 1.76 6.17 -11.96
C ALA A 40 2.00 5.22 -10.76
N SER A 41 2.24 5.76 -9.56
CA SER A 41 2.48 4.95 -8.36
C SER A 41 1.25 4.10 -8.06
N PRO A 42 1.42 2.81 -7.70
CA PRO A 42 0.29 1.98 -7.28
C PRO A 42 -0.42 2.63 -6.09
N GLN A 43 -1.75 2.71 -6.16
CA GLN A 43 -2.58 3.13 -5.03
C GLN A 43 -3.31 1.93 -4.41
N VAL A 44 -3.69 0.97 -5.25
CA VAL A 44 -4.42 -0.24 -4.84
C VAL A 44 -3.77 -1.46 -5.47
N LEU A 45 -3.48 -2.48 -4.66
CA LEU A 45 -3.24 -3.83 -5.13
C LEU A 45 -4.59 -4.55 -5.25
N VAL A 46 -4.80 -5.22 -6.37
CA VAL A 46 -5.94 -6.11 -6.56
C VAL A 46 -5.42 -7.53 -6.52
N THR A 47 -5.90 -8.34 -5.57
CA THR A 47 -5.51 -9.75 -5.48
C THR A 47 -6.72 -10.66 -5.66
N CYS A 48 -6.47 -11.92 -6.01
CA CYS A 48 -7.52 -12.94 -5.96
C CYS A 48 -7.73 -13.37 -4.51
N LYS A 49 -8.97 -13.23 -4.02
CA LYS A 49 -9.36 -13.58 -2.65
C LYS A 49 -9.09 -15.04 -2.31
N ASN A 50 -9.26 -15.93 -3.30
CA ASN A 50 -9.11 -17.38 -3.15
C ASN A 50 -7.70 -17.89 -3.51
N TRP A 51 -6.73 -17.00 -3.75
CA TRP A 51 -5.35 -17.41 -4.03
C TRP A 51 -4.67 -17.98 -2.78
N PRO A 52 -4.22 -19.25 -2.78
CA PRO A 52 -3.64 -19.88 -1.58
C PRO A 52 -2.39 -19.18 -1.03
N GLN A 53 -1.62 -18.48 -1.88
CA GLN A 53 -0.42 -17.76 -1.46
C GLN A 53 -0.67 -16.26 -1.22
N ARG A 54 -1.93 -15.80 -1.21
CA ARG A 54 -2.27 -14.39 -0.97
C ARG A 54 -1.64 -13.88 0.32
N GLN A 55 -1.85 -14.59 1.44
CA GLN A 55 -1.30 -14.15 2.72
C GLN A 55 0.23 -14.13 2.71
N GLN A 56 0.86 -15.16 2.12
CA GLN A 56 2.32 -15.23 1.97
C GLN A 56 2.87 -14.01 1.20
N PHE A 57 2.18 -13.58 0.14
CA PHE A 57 2.55 -12.39 -0.62
C PHE A 57 2.33 -11.09 0.17
N LEU A 58 1.18 -10.93 0.83
CA LEU A 58 0.89 -9.73 1.63
C LEU A 58 1.90 -9.58 2.78
N ASP A 59 2.28 -10.68 3.42
CA ASP A 59 3.28 -10.66 4.49
C ASP A 59 4.68 -10.29 3.97
N ALA A 60 5.04 -10.74 2.76
CA ALA A 60 6.26 -10.30 2.10
C ALA A 60 6.23 -8.79 1.78
N VAL A 61 5.09 -8.25 1.31
CA VAL A 61 4.93 -6.79 1.11
C VAL A 61 5.08 -6.05 2.44
N LYS A 62 4.42 -6.51 3.51
CA LYS A 62 4.54 -5.93 4.86
C LYS A 62 6.00 -5.95 5.36
N LYS A 63 6.74 -7.04 5.14
CA LYS A 63 8.17 -7.15 5.49
C LYS A 63 8.98 -6.02 4.85
N TYR A 64 8.81 -5.78 3.55
CA TYR A 64 9.55 -4.73 2.85
C TYR A 64 9.10 -3.32 3.23
N LEU A 65 7.80 -3.10 3.47
CA LEU A 65 7.30 -1.81 3.96
C LEU A 65 7.83 -1.47 5.36
N LYS A 66 7.93 -2.44 6.28
CA LYS A 66 8.52 -2.24 7.61
C LYS A 66 10.00 -1.86 7.54
N ALA A 67 10.72 -2.37 6.55
CA ALA A 67 12.13 -2.07 6.33
C ALA A 67 12.35 -0.71 5.64
N TYR A 68 11.34 -0.19 4.92
CA TYR A 68 11.43 1.09 4.23
C TYR A 68 11.50 2.24 5.24
N PRO A 69 12.38 3.24 5.06
CA PRO A 69 12.47 4.37 5.97
C PRO A 69 11.22 5.24 5.88
N ASN A 70 10.90 5.93 6.96
CA ASN A 70 9.95 7.03 6.89
C ASN A 70 10.53 8.15 6.02
N THR A 71 9.67 8.94 5.38
CA THR A 71 10.12 10.01 4.50
C THR A 71 9.37 11.30 4.77
N VAL A 72 10.05 12.43 4.61
CA VAL A 72 9.42 13.74 4.74
C VAL A 72 8.71 14.08 3.42
N PRO A 73 7.41 14.43 3.44
CA PRO A 73 6.70 14.82 2.23
C PRO A 73 7.27 16.13 1.69
N TYR A 74 7.50 16.19 0.38
CA TYR A 74 7.91 17.42 -0.31
C TYR A 74 6.81 18.01 -1.19
N TYR A 75 5.78 17.22 -1.53
CA TYR A 75 4.71 17.68 -2.41
C TYR A 75 3.64 18.45 -1.62
N PRO A 76 3.14 19.60 -2.13
CA PRO A 76 2.16 20.41 -1.42
C PRO A 76 0.90 19.64 -1.00
N ASN A 77 0.45 19.85 0.24
CA ASN A 77 -0.74 19.22 0.85
C ASN A 77 -0.69 17.69 1.00
N SER A 78 0.45 17.04 0.75
CA SER A 78 0.61 15.59 0.98
C SER A 78 0.37 15.21 2.44
N ASP A 79 0.83 16.05 3.38
CA ASP A 79 0.61 15.93 4.82
C ASP A 79 -0.88 15.83 5.18
N LYS A 80 -1.70 16.72 4.59
CA LYS A 80 -3.16 16.74 4.78
C LYS A 80 -3.81 15.51 4.18
N SER A 81 -3.40 15.12 2.97
CA SER A 81 -3.91 13.91 2.30
C SER A 81 -3.60 12.67 3.15
N TYR A 82 -2.36 12.53 3.60
CA TYR A 82 -1.90 11.44 4.45
C TYR A 82 -2.69 11.36 5.76
N ALA A 83 -2.82 12.47 6.48
CA ALA A 83 -3.60 12.54 7.73
C ALA A 83 -5.08 12.19 7.52
N GLN A 84 -5.69 12.67 6.42
CA GLN A 84 -7.08 12.35 6.08
C GLN A 84 -7.27 10.86 5.80
N HIS A 85 -6.36 10.25 5.04
CA HIS A 85 -6.41 8.82 4.73
C HIS A 85 -6.21 7.97 5.99
N LEU A 86 -5.25 8.32 6.86
CA LEU A 86 -5.05 7.63 8.14
C LEU A 86 -6.30 7.68 9.02
N LYS A 87 -6.93 8.85 9.13
CA LYS A 87 -8.16 9.01 9.91
C LYS A 87 -9.27 8.10 9.38
N LYS A 88 -9.55 8.15 8.08
CA LYS A 88 -10.60 7.31 7.47
C LYS A 88 -10.29 5.81 7.57
N LEU A 89 -9.02 5.40 7.40
CA LEU A 89 -8.61 4.01 7.62
C LEU A 89 -8.89 3.55 9.05
N SER A 90 -8.60 4.40 10.04
CA SER A 90 -8.85 4.06 11.44
C SER A 90 -10.34 3.98 11.80
N GLU A 91 -11.20 4.70 11.07
CA GLU A 91 -12.65 4.73 11.28
C GLU A 91 -13.36 3.56 10.57
N GLU A 92 -12.91 3.21 9.36
CA GLU A 92 -13.59 2.25 8.48
C GLU A 92 -12.97 0.84 8.49
N SER A 93 -11.70 0.70 8.88
CA SER A 93 -10.95 -0.56 8.69
C SER A 93 -10.60 -1.22 10.04
N LYS A 94 -11.00 -2.48 10.24
CA LYS A 94 -10.46 -3.39 11.29
C LYS A 94 -9.12 -4.02 10.88
N GLU A 95 -8.47 -3.46 9.86
CA GLU A 95 -7.42 -4.12 9.09
C GLU A 95 -6.02 -3.77 9.59
N GLU A 96 -5.06 -4.65 9.31
CA GLU A 96 -3.70 -4.54 9.81
C GLU A 96 -2.96 -3.39 9.11
N VAL A 97 -2.97 -2.22 9.72
CA VAL A 97 -2.13 -1.10 9.31
C VAL A 97 -0.72 -1.31 9.83
N VAL A 98 0.22 -1.59 8.93
CA VAL A 98 1.64 -1.49 9.27
C VAL A 98 1.99 -0.01 9.43
N MET A 99 2.48 0.36 10.61
CA MET A 99 2.98 1.71 10.92
C MET A 99 4.41 1.55 11.46
N LYS A 100 5.40 2.25 10.89
CA LYS A 100 6.69 2.43 11.57
C LYS A 100 6.65 3.76 12.31
N LYS A 101 6.54 3.70 13.64
CA LYS A 101 6.37 4.90 14.48
C LYS A 101 7.68 5.60 14.87
N ASP A 102 8.83 5.02 14.53
CA ASP A 102 10.14 5.60 14.84
C ASP A 102 10.44 6.75 13.88
N ALA A 103 9.80 7.90 14.13
CA ALA A 103 10.03 9.10 13.34
C ALA A 103 11.28 9.84 13.81
N THR A 104 12.15 10.23 12.88
CA THR A 104 13.32 11.09 13.18
C THR A 104 12.92 12.56 13.14
N PHE A 105 11.99 12.91 12.25
CA PHE A 105 11.43 14.27 12.12
C PHE A 105 9.90 14.26 12.31
N ASP A 106 9.36 15.35 12.86
CA ASP A 106 7.92 15.50 13.15
C ASP A 106 7.01 15.37 11.92
N GLN A 107 7.54 15.67 10.73
CA GLN A 107 6.80 15.69 9.47
C GLN A 107 6.87 14.37 8.69
N GLU A 108 7.54 13.36 9.24
CA GLU A 108 7.72 12.08 8.54
C GLU A 108 6.41 11.33 8.32
N GLN A 109 6.24 10.86 7.10
CA GLN A 109 5.22 9.90 6.70
C GLN A 109 5.83 8.51 6.71
N HIS A 110 5.22 7.60 7.45
CA HIS A 110 5.59 6.19 7.43
C HIS A 110 4.76 5.43 6.39
N PRO A 111 5.30 4.34 5.82
CA PRO A 111 4.52 3.43 4.98
C PRO A 111 3.28 2.91 5.70
N VAL A 112 2.15 2.90 5.00
CA VAL A 112 0.85 2.41 5.47
C VAL A 112 0.34 1.39 4.45
N PHE A 113 -0.08 0.23 4.92
CA PHE A 113 -0.68 -0.80 4.08
C PHE A 113 -1.98 -1.29 4.68
N ALA A 114 -3.09 -1.06 3.99
CA ALA A 114 -4.41 -1.54 4.39
C ALA A 114 -4.79 -2.74 3.53
N THR A 115 -5.01 -3.91 4.14
CA THR A 115 -5.25 -5.17 3.42
C THR A 115 -6.62 -5.73 3.72
N GLY A 116 -7.31 -6.25 2.70
CA GLY A 116 -8.66 -6.78 2.85
C GLY A 116 -9.75 -5.75 2.62
N VAL A 117 -9.41 -4.53 2.16
CA VAL A 117 -10.37 -3.44 2.01
C VAL A 117 -11.49 -3.84 1.04
N LYS A 118 -12.71 -3.39 1.33
CA LYS A 118 -13.86 -3.60 0.44
C LYS A 118 -13.65 -2.88 -0.89
N LYS A 119 -14.23 -3.42 -1.97
CA LYS A 119 -14.13 -2.84 -3.32
C LYS A 119 -14.59 -1.37 -3.40
N ASP A 120 -15.56 -0.99 -2.60
CA ASP A 120 -16.18 0.34 -2.55
C ASP A 120 -15.60 1.25 -1.45
N HIS A 121 -14.55 0.78 -0.78
CA HIS A 121 -13.85 1.52 0.26
C HIS A 121 -13.21 2.81 -0.28
N PHE A 122 -13.06 3.83 0.56
CA PHE A 122 -12.60 5.14 0.07
C PHE A 122 -11.19 5.11 -0.57
N VAL A 123 -10.31 4.20 -0.12
CA VAL A 123 -8.95 4.01 -0.67
C VAL A 123 -8.94 3.58 -2.15
N THR A 124 -10.07 3.06 -2.65
CA THR A 124 -10.23 2.69 -4.06
C THR A 124 -10.83 3.83 -4.90
N LYS A 125 -11.24 4.92 -4.26
CA LYS A 125 -11.93 6.06 -4.88
C LYS A 125 -11.16 7.37 -4.79
N GLN A 126 -10.29 7.50 -3.80
CA GLN A 126 -9.49 8.70 -3.55
C GLN A 126 -8.01 8.33 -3.59
N GLU A 127 -7.26 9.04 -4.42
CA GLU A 127 -5.82 8.89 -4.49
C GLU A 127 -5.18 9.47 -3.22
N ALA A 128 -4.22 8.74 -2.65
CA ALA A 128 -3.48 9.20 -1.49
C ALA A 128 -2.33 10.14 -1.89
N PHE A 129 -1.62 9.80 -2.97
CA PHE A 129 -0.43 10.51 -3.46
C PHE A 129 0.66 10.67 -2.40
N CYS A 130 0.76 9.67 -1.52
CA CYS A 130 1.67 9.58 -0.37
C CYS A 130 1.88 8.07 -0.05
N PRO A 131 2.65 7.66 0.96
CA PRO A 131 3.11 6.28 1.14
C PRO A 131 2.03 5.37 1.75
N ILE A 132 0.79 5.47 1.24
CA ILE A 132 -0.38 4.67 1.63
C ILE A 132 -0.77 3.76 0.47
N LEU A 133 -0.78 2.46 0.72
CA LEU A 133 -1.17 1.42 -0.24
C LEU A 133 -2.40 0.68 0.30
N GLY A 134 -3.42 0.48 -0.54
CA GLY A 134 -4.54 -0.42 -0.24
C GLY A 134 -4.37 -1.77 -0.94
N GLU A 135 -4.99 -2.82 -0.40
CA GLU A 135 -5.18 -4.09 -1.09
C GLU A 135 -6.65 -4.54 -1.00
N VAL A 136 -7.22 -4.83 -2.17
CA VAL A 136 -8.59 -5.30 -2.34
C VAL A 136 -8.53 -6.76 -2.82
N PRO A 137 -9.03 -7.73 -2.04
CA PRO A 137 -9.25 -9.08 -2.51
C PRO A 137 -10.57 -9.18 -3.28
N LEU A 138 -10.50 -9.64 -4.53
CA LEU A 138 -11.69 -9.90 -5.35
C LEU A 138 -11.98 -11.41 -5.43
N ASP A 139 -13.25 -11.77 -5.23
CA ASP A 139 -13.79 -13.03 -5.71
C ASP A 139 -14.17 -12.82 -7.18
N VAL A 140 -13.42 -13.45 -8.08
CA VAL A 140 -13.80 -13.59 -9.50
C VAL A 140 -14.36 -14.97 -9.76
#